data_AF-A0A8T5ANB1-F1
#
_entry.id   AF-A0A8T5ANB1-F1
#
_cell.length_a   1.000
_cell.length_b   1.000
_cell.length_c   1.000
_cell.angle_alpha   90.00
_cell.angle_beta   90.00
_cell.angle_gamma   90.00
#
_symmetry.space_group_name_H-M   'P 1'
#
loop_
_entity.id
_entity.type
_entity.pdbx_description
1 polymer ?
#
loop_
_entity_poly.entity_id
_entity_poly.type
_entity_poly.pdbx_seq_one_letter_code
_entity_poly.pdbx_strand_id
1 'polypeptide(L)'
;MRVKMEGLRCPVCGKLVEEGSFCPLHSRALTNLREAFKVWGKAYGGRISLRDYLKEIVEQPETGEASRELALRILKGEIEWDEG
;
A
#
# COMPACT_ATOMS: atom_id res chain seq x y z
N MET A 1 -27.68 -18.56 -17.83
CA MET A 1 -26.56 -18.76 -16.87
C MET A 1 -26.01 -17.37 -16.53
N ARG A 2 -26.27 -16.83 -15.33
CA ARG A 2 -25.62 -15.58 -14.88
C ARG A 2 -24.29 -15.97 -14.25
N VAL A 3 -23.21 -15.94 -15.03
CA VAL A 3 -21.88 -15.85 -14.44
C VAL A 3 -21.81 -14.48 -13.78
N LYS A 4 -21.95 -14.45 -12.45
CA LYS A 4 -21.55 -13.28 -11.68
C LYS A 4 -20.04 -13.16 -11.88
N MET A 5 -19.61 -12.33 -12.82
CA MET A 5 -18.25 -11.80 -12.80
C MET A 5 -18.20 -10.89 -11.57
N GLU A 6 -17.88 -11.48 -10.42
CA GLU A 6 -17.44 -10.74 -9.25
C GLU A 6 -16.05 -10.23 -9.60
N GLY A 7 -15.99 -9.14 -10.37
CA GLY A 7 -14.73 -8.51 -10.73
C GLY A 7 -13.93 -8.25 -9.47
N LEU A 8 -12.64 -8.60 -9.50
CA LEU A 8 -11.71 -8.30 -8.42
C LEU A 8 -11.82 -6.80 -8.12
N ARG A 9 -11.97 -6.42 -6.86
CA ARG A 9 -12.04 -5.02 -6.45
C ARG A 9 -10.84 -4.70 -5.60
N CYS A 10 -10.28 -3.52 -5.83
CA CYS A 10 -9.21 -3.02 -5.02
C CYS A 10 -9.74 -2.85 -3.58
N PRO A 11 -9.12 -3.50 -2.58
CA PRO A 11 -9.58 -3.39 -1.19
C PRO A 11 -9.41 -1.96 -0.65
N VAL A 12 -8.61 -1.12 -1.31
CA VAL A 12 -8.34 0.26 -0.89
C VAL A 12 -9.42 1.23 -1.35
N CYS A 13 -9.81 1.20 -2.63
CA CYS A 13 -10.73 2.17 -3.21
C CYS A 13 -11.96 1.56 -3.90
N GLY A 14 -12.11 0.23 -3.89
CA GLY A 14 -13.26 -0.48 -4.45
C GLY A 14 -13.34 -0.50 -5.99
N LYS A 15 -12.36 0.09 -6.69
CA LYS A 15 -12.27 0.08 -8.16
C LYS A 15 -12.08 -1.34 -8.67
N LEU A 16 -12.64 -1.64 -9.85
CA LEU A 16 -12.42 -2.89 -10.55
C LEU A 16 -10.93 -3.07 -10.86
N VAL A 17 -10.46 -4.29 -10.66
CA VAL A 17 -9.10 -4.76 -10.89
C VAL A 17 -9.22 -5.82 -11.98
N GLU A 18 -8.48 -5.60 -13.07
CA GLU A 18 -8.43 -6.56 -14.18
C GLU A 18 -7.58 -7.77 -13.80
N GLU A 19 -6.48 -7.55 -13.08
CA GLU A 19 -5.55 -8.59 -12.62
C GLU A 19 -4.83 -8.17 -11.32
N GLY A 20 -4.62 -9.11 -10.40
CA GLY A 20 -3.90 -8.91 -9.13
C GLY A 20 -4.77 -8.48 -7.95
N SER A 21 -4.13 -8.07 -6.85
CA SER A 21 -4.79 -7.73 -5.59
C SER A 21 -5.21 -6.25 -5.47
N PHE A 22 -4.62 -5.37 -6.29
CA PHE A 22 -4.81 -3.92 -6.22
C PHE A 22 -5.05 -3.33 -7.60
N CYS A 23 -5.74 -2.18 -7.66
CA CYS A 23 -5.87 -1.45 -8.93
C CYS A 23 -4.50 -0.87 -9.35
N PRO A 24 -4.30 -0.49 -10.62
CA PRO A 24 -3.00 -0.02 -11.12
C PRO A 24 -2.38 1.11 -10.29
N LEU A 25 -3.21 2.01 -9.78
CA LEU A 25 -2.79 3.12 -8.92
C LEU A 25 -2.23 2.62 -7.57
N HIS A 26 -2.97 1.75 -6.87
CA HIS A 26 -2.56 1.23 -5.57
C HIS A 26 -1.44 0.18 -5.67
N SER A 27 -1.40 -0.57 -6.77
CA SER A 27 -0.28 -1.45 -7.09
C SER A 27 1.02 -0.66 -7.22
N ARG A 28 0.99 0.46 -7.97
CA ARG A 28 2.14 1.37 -8.08
C ARG A 28 2.49 2.03 -6.75
N ALA A 29 1.49 2.45 -5.97
CA ALA A 29 1.70 3.03 -4.64
C ALA A 29 2.39 2.03 -3.69
N LEU A 30 1.97 0.76 -3.70
CA LEU A 30 2.58 -0.31 -2.90
C LEU A 30 4.05 -0.51 -3.29
N THR A 31 4.35 -0.58 -4.59
CA THR A 31 5.72 -0.68 -5.08
C THR A 31 6.57 0.50 -4.63
N ASN A 32 6.07 1.73 -4.76
CA ASN A 32 6.77 2.93 -4.31
C ASN A 32 7.02 2.91 -2.79
N LEU A 33 6.03 2.50 -1.99
CA LEU A 33 6.17 2.39 -0.55
C LEU A 33 7.22 1.34 -0.16
N ARG A 34 7.30 0.21 -0.87
CA ARG A 34 8.31 -0.82 -0.62
C ARG A 34 9.72 -0.32 -0.91
N GLU A 35 9.90 0.35 -2.04
CA GLU A 35 11.21 0.91 -2.42
C GLU A 35 11.65 2.01 -1.44
N ALA A 36 10.74 2.91 -1.07
CA ALA A 36 11.02 3.93 -0.06
C ALA A 36 11.31 3.31 1.32
N PHE A 37 10.61 2.25 1.72
CA PHE A 37 10.91 1.56 2.98
C PHE A 37 12.33 1.00 3.01
N LYS A 38 12.83 0.43 1.90
CA LYS A 38 14.22 -0.03 1.80
C LYS A 38 15.22 1.14 1.93
N VAL A 39 14.92 2.28 1.31
CA VAL A 39 15.77 3.49 1.38
C VAL A 39 15.79 4.04 2.81
N TRP A 40 14.63 4.16 3.43
CA TRP A 40 14.50 4.60 4.82
C TRP A 40 15.18 3.60 5.77
N GLY A 41 14.98 2.30 5.56
CA GLY A 41 15.69 1.24 6.28
C GLY A 41 17.20 1.48 6.27
N LYS A 42 17.80 1.75 5.10
CA LYS A 42 19.23 2.08 5.00
C LYS A 42 19.60 3.38 5.73
N ALA A 43 18.82 4.45 5.55
CA ALA A 43 19.08 5.75 6.17
C ALA A 43 19.01 5.70 7.72
N TYR A 44 18.09 4.91 8.26
CA TYR A 44 17.92 4.69 9.70
C TYR A 44 18.82 3.56 10.25
N GLY A 45 19.75 3.02 9.45
CA GLY A 45 20.67 1.96 9.87
C GLY A 45 19.97 0.64 10.21
N GLY A 46 18.85 0.33 9.56
CA GLY A 46 18.05 -0.89 9.72
C GLY A 46 17.14 -0.89 10.96
N ARG A 47 16.99 0.26 11.64
CA ARG A 47 16.27 0.33 12.93
C ARG A 47 14.83 0.81 12.84
N ILE A 48 14.40 1.34 11.70
CA ILE A 48 13.04 1.81 11.53
C ILE A 48 12.09 0.63 11.34
N SER A 49 11.02 0.60 12.14
CA SER A 49 9.97 -0.41 11.96
C SER A 49 9.05 -0.03 10.81
N LEU A 50 8.40 -1.02 10.19
CA LEU A 50 7.37 -0.78 9.18
C LEU A 50 6.28 0.17 9.70
N ARG A 51 5.87 0.01 10.96
CA ARG A 51 4.82 0.85 11.58
C ARG A 51 5.26 2.30 11.71
N ASP A 52 6.49 2.55 12.14
CA ASP A 52 7.02 3.91 12.24
C ASP A 52 7.13 4.55 10.86
N TYR A 53 7.68 3.82 9.89
CA TYR A 53 7.75 4.27 8.51
C TYR A 53 6.39 4.66 7.92
N LEU A 54 5.37 3.81 8.09
CA LEU A 54 4.03 4.10 7.57
C LEU A 54 3.38 5.29 8.26
N LYS A 55 3.63 5.51 9.56
CA LYS A 55 3.17 6.71 10.27
C LYS A 55 3.80 7.97 9.68
N GLU A 56 5.13 7.98 9.55
CA GLU A 56 5.88 9.11 8.98
C GLU A 56 5.37 9.48 7.58
N ILE A 57 5.07 8.47 6.75
CA ILE A 57 4.54 8.70 5.41
C ILE A 57 3.11 9.27 5.44
N VAL A 58 2.26 8.82 6.35
CA VAL A 58 0.89 9.34 6.49
C VAL A 58 0.87 10.78 7.00
N GLU A 59 1.87 11.17 7.81
CA GLU A 59 2.03 12.51 8.34
C GLU A 59 2.63 13.50 7.33
N GLN A 60 3.40 13.01 6.35
CA GLN A 60 3.98 13.84 5.31
C GLN A 60 2.93 14.33 4.29
N PRO A 61 2.75 15.65 4.11
CA PRO A 61 1.80 16.21 3.15
C PRO A 61 2.21 15.99 1.69
N GLU A 62 3.49 15.73 1.43
CA GLU A 62 4.05 15.44 0.11
C GLU A 62 3.74 14.01 -0.35
N THR A 63 3.28 13.14 0.56
CA THR A 63 2.87 11.79 0.24
C THR A 63 1.60 11.80 -0.60
N GLY A 64 1.70 11.21 -1.80
CA GLY A 64 0.53 11.05 -2.68
C GLY A 64 -0.62 10.29 -1.99
N GLU A 65 -1.85 10.72 -2.27
CA GLU A 65 -3.08 10.22 -1.65
C GLU A 65 -3.19 8.68 -1.65
N ALA A 66 -2.88 8.04 -2.78
CA ALA A 66 -2.92 6.58 -2.90
C ALA A 66 -1.93 5.85 -1.97
N SER A 67 -0.73 6.40 -1.76
CA SER A 67 0.25 5.84 -0.83
C SER A 67 -0.21 6.03 0.62
N ARG A 68 -0.82 7.17 0.92
CA ARG A 68 -1.37 7.46 2.24
C ARG A 68 -2.55 6.55 2.60
N GLU A 69 -3.50 6.38 1.68
CA GLU A 69 -4.62 5.45 1.85
C GLU A 69 -4.15 4.02 2.08
N LEU A 70 -3.17 3.57 1.29
CA LEU A 70 -2.59 2.23 1.45
C LEU A 70 -1.93 2.08 2.83
N ALA A 71 -1.09 3.05 3.21
CA ALA A 71 -0.38 3.03 4.49
C ALA A 71 -1.34 3.01 5.70
N LEU A 72 -2.43 3.79 5.63
CA LEU A 72 -3.47 3.78 6.65
C LEU A 72 -4.13 2.41 6.81
N ARG A 73 -4.45 1.74 5.70
CA ARG A 73 -5.09 0.42 5.73
C ARG A 73 -4.15 -0.68 6.22
N ILE A 74 -2.86 -0.60 5.86
CA ILE A 74 -1.82 -1.49 6.39
C ILE A 74 -1.68 -1.28 7.91
N LEU A 75 -1.63 -0.03 8.37
CA LEU A 75 -1.56 0.30 9.80
C LEU A 75 -2.77 -0.20 10.60
N LYS A 76 -3.95 -0.24 9.97
CA LYS A 76 -5.17 -0.80 10.55
C LYS A 76 -5.23 -2.34 10.53
N GLY A 77 -4.29 -2.99 9.83
CA GLY A 77 -4.30 -4.45 9.64
C GLY A 77 -5.35 -4.93 8.64
N GLU A 78 -5.91 -4.04 7.81
CA GLU A 78 -6.87 -4.40 6.75
C GLU A 78 -6.16 -4.97 5.51
N ILE A 79 -4.87 -4.64 5.35
CA ILE A 79 -4.03 -5.09 4.24
C ILE A 79 -2.76 -5.67 4.84
N GLU A 80 -2.46 -6.92 4.49
CA GLU A 80 -1.19 -7.54 4.84
C GLU A 80 -0.05 -6.94 4.02
N TRP A 81 0.99 -6.51 4.73
CA TRP A 81 2.25 -6.12 4.12
C TRP A 81 3.16 -7.33 4.08
N ASP A 82 3.27 -7.93 2.90
CA ASP A 82 4.27 -8.95 2.66
C ASP A 82 5.62 -8.26 2.38
N GLU A 83 6.57 -8.41 3.32
CA GLU A 83 7.99 -8.12 3.11
C GLU A 83 8.57 -9.20 2.21
N GLY A 84 8.19 -9.18 0.92
CA GLY A 84 8.66 -10.13 -0.07
C GLY A 84 10.17 -10.22 -0.17
#